data_AF-A0A2E4D971-F1
#
_entry.id   AF-A0A2E4D971-F1
#
_cell.length_a   1.000
_cell.length_b   1.000
_cell.length_c   1.000
_cell.angle_alpha   90.00
_cell.angle_beta   90.00
_cell.angle_gamma   90.00
#
_symmetry.space_group_name_H-M   'P 1'
#
loop_
_entity.id
_entity.type
_entity.pdbx_description
1 polymer ?
#
loop_
_entity_poly.entity_id
_entity_poly.type
_entity_poly.pdbx_seq_one_letter_code
_entity_poly.pdbx_strand_id
1 'polypeptide(L)'
;MKRILLLLFLISLPAHALRYTNKYHSFKETMLDQGIVFSGHTLGYLLTQKGTIEKEGSWANYKDNFGHFTVDNDNTTWNLLGHTYTGSQVYLYYRARGYVEQKALFYSFLSSFYFETLIETYTERPSFQDTFNTPFFGSTLGYVFERVSVNFINSDNSFKYYLGRLINPFSYLVDGEASIFVMPTSDATGGVILWSSTL
;
A
#
# COMPACT_ATOMS: atom_id res chain seq x y z
N MET A 1 22.65 -41.84 -24.84
CA MET A 1 21.73 -40.75 -25.27
C MET A 1 20.89 -40.34 -24.07
N LYS A 2 21.15 -39.18 -23.46
CA LYS A 2 20.39 -38.69 -22.30
C LYS A 2 19.14 -37.96 -22.81
N ARG A 3 17.94 -38.47 -22.48
CA ARG A 3 16.67 -37.79 -22.79
C ARG A 3 16.45 -36.71 -21.73
N ILE A 4 16.48 -35.45 -22.16
CA ILE A 4 16.07 -34.32 -21.33
C ILE A 4 14.54 -34.32 -21.33
N LEU A 5 13.94 -34.57 -20.16
CA LEU A 5 12.50 -34.49 -19.95
C LEU A 5 12.16 -33.00 -19.75
N LEU A 6 11.57 -32.38 -20.77
CA LEU A 6 11.06 -31.02 -20.68
C LEU A 6 9.70 -31.09 -19.95
N LEU A 7 9.68 -30.77 -18.65
CA LEU A 7 8.45 -30.58 -17.90
C LEU A 7 7.86 -29.22 -18.27
N LEU A 8 6.94 -29.24 -19.25
CA LEU A 8 6.03 -28.13 -19.52
C LEU A 8 5.04 -28.04 -18.35
N PHE A 9 5.27 -27.11 -17.43
CA PHE A 9 4.24 -26.66 -16.50
C PHE A 9 3.19 -25.88 -17.31
N LEU A 10 2.13 -26.57 -17.73
CA LEU A 10 0.89 -25.92 -18.11
C LEU A 10 0.25 -25.39 -16.82
N ILE A 11 0.53 -24.13 -16.51
CA ILE A 11 -0.24 -23.38 -15.53
C ILE A 11 -1.61 -23.16 -16.17
N SER A 12 -2.54 -24.06 -15.84
CA SER A 12 -3.97 -23.82 -15.99
C SER A 12 -4.31 -22.63 -15.09
N LEU A 13 -4.29 -21.41 -15.65
CA LEU A 13 -4.84 -20.24 -14.96
C LEU A 13 -6.32 -20.56 -14.68
N PRO A 14 -6.76 -20.65 -13.42
CA PRO A 14 -8.17 -20.78 -13.15
C PRO A 14 -8.85 -19.54 -13.71
N ALA A 15 -9.86 -19.73 -14.56
CA ALA A 15 -10.63 -18.67 -15.19
C ALA A 15 -11.53 -17.93 -14.20
N HIS A 16 -10.95 -17.34 -13.15
CA HIS A 16 -11.64 -16.41 -12.28
C HIS A 16 -11.26 -15.00 -12.71
N ALA A 17 -12.25 -14.28 -13.26
CA ALA A 17 -12.09 -12.86 -13.52
C ALA A 17 -11.86 -12.13 -12.19
N LEU A 18 -10.74 -11.43 -12.07
CA LEU A 18 -10.41 -10.57 -10.94
C LEU A 18 -11.59 -9.64 -10.66
N ARG A 19 -12.10 -9.69 -9.43
CA ARG A 19 -13.21 -8.85 -8.98
C ARG A 19 -13.03 -8.41 -7.54
N TYR A 20 -13.08 -7.10 -7.32
CA TYR A 20 -13.07 -6.53 -6.00
C TYR A 20 -14.43 -6.78 -5.32
N THR A 21 -14.38 -7.35 -4.13
CA THR A 21 -15.57 -7.57 -3.29
C THR A 21 -15.46 -6.70 -2.05
N ASN A 22 -16.54 -5.99 -1.73
CA ASN A 22 -16.59 -5.18 -0.53
C ASN A 22 -16.99 -6.07 0.65
N LYS A 23 -16.30 -5.93 1.77
CA LYS A 23 -16.66 -6.59 3.03
C LYS A 23 -16.67 -5.60 4.19
N TYR A 24 -17.30 -6.00 5.28
CA TYR A 24 -17.15 -5.32 6.56
C TYR A 24 -15.85 -5.78 7.23
N HIS A 25 -15.19 -4.86 7.94
CA HIS A 25 -13.97 -5.14 8.69
C HIS A 25 -14.21 -4.91 10.16
N SER A 26 -13.78 -5.87 10.97
CA SER A 26 -13.69 -5.68 12.41
C SER A 26 -12.64 -4.63 12.76
N PHE A 27 -12.75 -4.03 13.94
CA PHE A 27 -11.75 -3.07 14.43
C PHE A 27 -10.33 -3.67 14.44
N LYS A 28 -10.19 -4.96 14.80
CA LYS A 28 -8.90 -5.66 14.81
C LYS A 28 -8.29 -5.78 13.42
N GLU A 29 -9.08 -6.16 12.41
CA GLU A 29 -8.62 -6.21 11.01
C GLU A 29 -8.21 -4.81 10.54
N THR A 30 -9.00 -3.78 10.84
CA THR A 30 -8.66 -2.40 10.49
C THR A 30 -7.36 -1.95 11.13
N MET A 31 -7.15 -2.20 12.43
CA MET A 31 -5.89 -1.85 13.09
C MET A 31 -4.70 -2.61 12.53
N LEU A 32 -4.88 -3.89 12.17
CA LEU A 32 -3.84 -4.67 11.51
C LEU A 32 -3.46 -4.08 10.14
N ASP A 33 -4.47 -3.76 9.33
CA ASP A 33 -4.26 -3.15 8.01
C ASP A 33 -3.60 -1.76 8.16
N GLN A 34 -4.00 -0.92 9.13
CA GLN A 34 -3.31 0.34 9.44
C GLN A 34 -1.84 0.11 9.82
N GLY A 35 -1.56 -0.89 10.67
CA GLY A 35 -0.19 -1.22 11.08
C GLY A 35 0.69 -1.70 9.93
N ILE A 36 0.12 -2.45 8.98
CA ILE A 36 0.81 -2.87 7.76
C ILE A 36 1.18 -1.66 6.90
N VAL A 37 0.23 -0.74 6.68
CA VAL A 37 0.48 0.46 5.87
C VAL A 37 1.48 1.39 6.56
N PHE A 38 1.38 1.56 7.88
CA PHE A 38 2.34 2.32 8.68
C PHE A 38 3.76 1.75 8.56
N SER A 39 3.89 0.42 8.68
CA SER A 39 5.17 -0.29 8.53
C SER A 39 5.73 -0.14 7.11
N GLY A 40 4.87 -0.26 6.09
CA GLY A 40 5.24 -0.05 4.70
C GLY A 40 5.75 1.38 4.44
N HIS A 41 5.08 2.39 4.99
CA HIS A 41 5.53 3.78 4.93
C HIS A 41 6.88 3.96 5.63
N THR A 42 7.05 3.42 6.84
CA THR A 42 8.28 3.55 7.62
C THR A 42 9.45 2.92 6.86
N LEU A 43 9.28 1.70 6.36
CA LEU A 43 10.30 1.02 5.57
C LEU A 43 10.61 1.76 4.27
N GLY A 44 9.57 2.22 3.56
CA GLY A 44 9.73 3.02 2.35
C GLY A 44 10.56 4.27 2.62
N TYR A 45 10.22 5.02 3.68
CA TYR A 45 10.92 6.23 4.10
C TYR A 45 12.39 5.96 4.46
N LEU A 46 12.66 4.93 5.26
CA LEU A 46 14.03 4.53 5.61
C LEU A 46 14.89 4.18 4.37
N LEU A 47 14.28 3.57 3.36
CA LEU A 47 14.97 3.15 2.14
C LEU A 47 15.19 4.31 1.16
N THR A 48 14.24 5.23 1.04
CA THR A 48 14.28 6.31 0.05
C THR A 48 14.88 7.61 0.58
N GLN A 49 14.75 7.89 1.88
CA GLN A 49 15.16 9.16 2.50
C GLN A 49 16.41 9.05 3.38
N LYS A 50 17.24 8.02 3.16
CA LYS A 50 18.46 7.79 3.95
C LYS A 50 19.34 9.04 4.10
N GLY A 51 19.54 9.80 3.03
CA GLY A 51 20.35 11.01 3.05
C GLY A 51 19.74 12.15 3.88
N THR A 52 18.42 12.29 3.88
CA THR A 52 17.68 13.28 4.69
C THR A 52 17.72 12.88 6.16
N ILE A 53 17.50 11.60 6.45
CA ILE A 53 17.61 11.02 7.80
C ILE A 53 18.99 11.25 8.41
N GLU A 54 20.06 11.05 7.63
CA GLU A 54 21.45 11.25 8.11
C GLU A 54 21.79 12.72 8.38
N LYS A 55 21.15 13.66 7.67
CA LYS A 55 21.43 15.10 7.78
C LYS A 55 20.56 15.82 8.80
N GLU A 56 19.25 15.58 8.75
CA GLU A 56 18.23 16.35 9.46
C GLU A 56 17.59 15.55 10.61
N GLY A 57 17.79 14.23 10.64
CA GLY A 57 17.18 13.33 11.61
C GLY A 57 17.59 13.62 13.06
N SER A 58 16.63 14.01 13.90
CA SER A 58 16.90 14.35 15.30
C SER A 58 15.69 14.16 16.19
N TRP A 59 15.85 13.42 17.30
CA TRP A 59 14.80 13.27 18.32
C TRP A 59 14.45 14.57 19.04
N ALA A 60 15.39 15.52 19.13
CA ALA A 60 15.11 16.85 19.65
C ALA A 60 14.20 17.62 18.68
N ASN A 61 14.55 17.61 17.38
CA ASN A 61 13.75 18.25 16.33
C ASN A 61 12.37 17.59 16.22
N TYR A 62 12.29 16.26 16.33
CA TYR A 62 11.03 15.52 16.34
C TYR A 62 10.08 16.07 17.40
N LYS A 63 10.57 16.23 18.64
CA LYS A 63 9.76 16.74 19.74
C LYS A 63 9.30 18.18 19.50
N ASP A 64 10.16 19.00 18.89
CA ASP A 64 9.86 20.41 18.61
C ASP A 64 8.97 20.61 17.38
N ASN A 65 8.98 19.66 16.43
CA ASN A 65 8.17 19.70 15.21
C ASN A 65 6.83 18.98 15.37
N PHE A 66 6.69 18.06 16.32
CA PHE A 66 5.49 17.26 16.50
C PHE A 66 4.24 18.13 16.68
N GLY A 67 3.28 18.00 15.78
CA GLY A 67 2.04 18.78 15.77
C GLY A 67 2.18 20.23 15.27
N HIS A 68 3.38 20.67 14.89
CA HIS A 68 3.63 21.99 14.32
C HIS A 68 3.62 21.95 12.80
N PHE A 69 2.40 21.96 12.23
CA PHE A 69 2.19 21.93 10.79
C PHE A 69 2.70 23.19 10.08
N THR A 70 3.28 22.99 8.89
CA THR A 70 3.64 24.05 7.96
C THR A 70 2.96 23.83 6.61
N VAL A 71 2.85 24.89 5.82
CA VAL A 71 2.63 24.77 4.38
C VAL A 71 4.01 24.68 3.76
N ASP A 72 4.29 23.56 3.10
CA ASP A 72 5.56 23.32 2.46
C ASP A 72 5.71 24.17 1.18
N ASN A 73 6.93 24.66 0.89
CA ASN A 73 7.25 25.50 -0.27
C ASN A 73 8.09 24.75 -1.34
N ASP A 74 8.21 23.43 -1.21
CA ASP A 74 9.13 22.63 -2.00
C ASP A 74 8.70 22.47 -3.46
N ASN A 75 9.64 21.98 -4.28
CA ASN A 75 9.54 21.87 -5.73
C ASN A 75 8.32 21.04 -6.17
N THR A 76 7.23 21.76 -6.40
CA THR A 76 5.85 21.29 -6.20
C THR A 76 5.46 20.15 -7.13
N THR A 77 6.05 20.07 -8.33
CA THR A 77 5.63 19.11 -9.36
C THR A 77 6.14 17.70 -9.09
N TRP A 78 7.42 17.53 -8.70
CA TRP A 78 7.98 16.20 -8.46
C TRP A 78 7.45 15.58 -7.17
N ASN A 79 7.30 16.40 -6.12
CA ASN A 79 6.65 15.96 -4.88
C ASN A 79 5.21 15.55 -5.16
N LEU A 80 4.42 16.39 -5.85
CA LEU A 80 3.02 16.06 -6.13
C LEU A 80 2.85 14.74 -6.89
N LEU A 81 3.71 14.41 -7.86
CA LEU A 81 3.66 13.14 -8.57
C LEU A 81 3.97 11.95 -7.65
N GLY A 82 5.04 12.05 -6.85
CA GLY A 82 5.43 10.99 -5.90
C GLY A 82 4.36 10.75 -4.82
N HIS A 83 3.83 11.82 -4.24
CA HIS A 83 2.73 11.78 -3.28
C HIS A 83 1.45 11.21 -3.90
N THR A 84 1.06 11.69 -5.08
CA THR A 84 -0.12 11.17 -5.80
C THR A 84 0.03 9.68 -6.08
N TYR A 85 1.19 9.24 -6.56
CA TYR A 85 1.41 7.81 -6.80
C TYR A 85 1.37 7.00 -5.49
N THR A 86 2.07 7.44 -4.45
CA THR A 86 2.07 6.76 -3.13
C THR A 86 0.66 6.67 -2.55
N GLY A 87 -0.11 7.75 -2.57
CA GLY A 87 -1.50 7.77 -2.13
C GLY A 87 -2.39 6.82 -2.95
N SER A 88 -2.12 6.66 -4.27
CA SER A 88 -2.83 5.69 -5.11
C SER A 88 -2.59 4.26 -4.68
N GLN A 89 -1.35 3.92 -4.30
CA GLN A 89 -0.98 2.58 -3.85
C GLN A 89 -1.60 2.28 -2.48
N VAL A 90 -1.63 3.25 -1.56
CA VAL A 90 -2.31 3.09 -0.26
C VAL A 90 -3.82 2.86 -0.46
N TYR A 91 -4.46 3.63 -1.34
CA TYR A 91 -5.87 3.43 -1.67
C TYR A 91 -6.13 2.02 -2.25
N LEU A 92 -5.31 1.59 -3.22
CA LEU A 92 -5.41 0.27 -3.85
C LEU A 92 -5.20 -0.87 -2.85
N TYR A 93 -4.31 -0.71 -1.87
CA TYR A 93 -4.15 -1.67 -0.78
C TYR A 93 -5.48 -1.87 -0.03
N TYR A 94 -6.11 -0.80 0.45
CA TYR A 94 -7.39 -0.93 1.15
C TYR A 94 -8.49 -1.49 0.26
N ARG A 95 -8.54 -1.10 -1.01
CA ARG A 95 -9.49 -1.70 -1.97
C ARG A 95 -9.26 -3.20 -2.11
N ALA A 96 -8.00 -3.64 -2.22
CA ALA A 96 -7.65 -5.05 -2.35
C ALA A 96 -7.96 -5.85 -1.09
N ARG A 97 -7.93 -5.20 0.08
CA ARG A 97 -8.38 -5.76 1.37
C ARG A 97 -9.91 -5.78 1.53
N GLY A 98 -10.66 -5.29 0.53
CA GLY A 98 -12.12 -5.32 0.45
C GLY A 98 -12.82 -4.13 1.11
N TYR A 99 -12.12 -3.05 1.46
CA TYR A 99 -12.76 -1.84 1.98
C TYR A 99 -13.54 -1.15 0.87
N VAL A 100 -14.77 -0.69 1.15
CA VAL A 100 -15.52 0.19 0.24
C VAL A 100 -14.73 1.46 -0.09
N GLU A 101 -14.95 2.04 -1.28
CA GLU A 101 -14.18 3.17 -1.81
C GLU A 101 -14.06 4.35 -0.83
N GLN A 102 -15.15 4.69 -0.14
CA GLN A 102 -15.18 5.77 0.87
C GLN A 102 -14.30 5.47 2.08
N LYS A 103 -14.26 4.20 2.53
CA LYS A 103 -13.41 3.77 3.64
C LYS A 103 -11.95 3.68 3.20
N ALA A 104 -11.68 3.23 1.98
CA ALA A 104 -10.35 3.26 1.41
C ALA A 104 -9.81 4.70 1.33
N LEU A 105 -10.61 5.66 0.85
CA LEU A 105 -10.27 7.08 0.86
C LEU A 105 -9.98 7.58 2.28
N PHE A 106 -10.89 7.32 3.23
CA PHE A 106 -10.73 7.75 4.63
C PHE A 106 -9.46 7.20 5.27
N TYR A 107 -9.16 5.92 5.07
CA TYR A 107 -7.95 5.31 5.63
C TYR A 107 -6.68 5.72 4.89
N SER A 108 -6.76 6.09 3.61
CA SER A 108 -5.66 6.80 2.93
C SER A 108 -5.38 8.16 3.57
N PHE A 109 -6.41 8.93 3.92
CA PHE A 109 -6.25 10.19 4.66
C PHE A 109 -5.59 9.97 6.03
N LEU A 110 -6.07 8.98 6.79
CA LEU A 110 -5.47 8.64 8.08
C LEU A 110 -4.00 8.22 7.92
N SER A 111 -3.69 7.49 6.85
CA SER A 111 -2.33 7.08 6.51
C SER A 111 -1.41 8.25 6.20
N SER A 112 -1.88 9.21 5.41
CA SER A 112 -1.12 10.41 5.13
C SER A 112 -0.89 11.22 6.39
N PHE A 113 -1.91 11.35 7.24
CA PHE A 113 -1.80 12.09 8.50
C PHE A 113 -0.74 11.50 9.43
N TYR A 114 -0.73 10.18 9.67
CA TYR A 114 0.31 9.59 10.51
C TYR A 114 1.70 9.60 9.85
N PHE A 115 1.77 9.61 8.52
CA PHE A 115 3.06 9.65 7.82
C PHE A 115 3.76 10.98 8.13
N GLU A 116 3.06 12.07 7.89
CA GLU A 116 3.53 13.43 8.14
C GLU A 116 3.86 13.65 9.63
N THR A 117 2.95 13.25 10.52
CA THR A 117 3.06 13.55 11.95
C THR A 117 3.93 12.59 12.75
N LEU A 118 4.09 11.33 12.32
CA LEU A 118 4.83 10.33 13.09
C LEU A 118 6.13 9.89 12.42
N ILE A 119 6.20 9.87 11.09
CA ILE A 119 7.36 9.34 10.35
C ILE A 119 8.24 10.50 9.88
N GLU A 120 7.70 11.41 9.09
CA GLU A 120 8.46 12.50 8.48
C GLU A 120 8.86 13.60 9.46
N THR A 121 8.09 13.75 10.55
CA THR A 121 8.42 14.64 11.68
C THR A 121 9.84 14.41 12.25
N TYR A 122 10.45 13.25 12.00
CA TYR A 122 11.82 12.95 12.40
C TYR A 122 12.88 13.78 11.69
N THR A 123 12.63 14.21 10.46
CA THR A 123 13.55 15.03 9.68
C THR A 123 13.02 16.44 9.48
N GLU A 124 11.72 16.59 9.30
CA GLU A 124 11.10 17.82 8.82
C GLU A 124 9.83 18.15 9.61
N ARG A 125 9.18 19.28 9.31
CA ARG A 125 7.88 19.62 9.91
C ARG A 125 6.76 18.96 9.13
N PRO A 126 5.69 18.48 9.77
CA PRO A 126 4.57 17.88 9.06
C PRO A 126 3.93 18.87 8.08
N SER A 127 3.69 18.43 6.85
CA SER A 127 3.09 19.23 5.79
C SER A 127 1.57 19.11 5.80
N PHE A 128 0.90 20.25 5.98
CA PHE A 128 -0.57 20.30 5.90
C PHE A 128 -1.06 20.01 4.47
N GLN A 129 -0.31 20.48 3.48
CA GLN A 129 -0.63 20.28 2.08
C GLN A 129 -0.56 18.81 1.70
N ASP A 130 0.50 18.11 2.11
CA ASP A 130 0.70 16.71 1.72
C ASP A 130 -0.21 15.77 2.48
N THR A 131 -0.55 16.09 3.74
CA THR A 131 -1.63 15.44 4.50
C THR A 131 -2.95 15.37 3.71
N PHE A 132 -3.27 16.41 2.93
CA PHE A 132 -4.52 16.47 2.18
C PHE A 132 -4.39 16.03 0.72
N ASN A 133 -3.38 16.54 0.01
CA ASN A 133 -3.20 16.33 -1.43
C ASN A 133 -2.85 14.88 -1.75
N THR A 134 -1.97 14.26 -0.97
CA THR A 134 -1.54 12.86 -1.13
C THR A 134 -2.72 11.90 -1.19
N PRO A 135 -3.61 11.84 -0.17
CA PRO A 135 -4.73 10.92 -0.19
C PRO A 135 -5.82 11.35 -1.18
N PHE A 136 -6.04 12.64 -1.42
CA PHE A 136 -7.09 13.12 -2.32
C PHE A 136 -6.77 12.79 -3.79
N PHE A 137 -5.63 13.29 -4.30
CA PHE A 137 -5.22 13.01 -5.67
C PHE A 137 -4.83 11.55 -5.84
N GLY A 138 -4.16 10.97 -4.84
CA GLY A 138 -3.76 9.58 -4.87
C GLY A 138 -4.93 8.62 -4.94
N SER A 139 -5.96 8.79 -4.10
CA SER A 139 -7.15 7.93 -4.18
C SER A 139 -7.92 8.10 -5.49
N THR A 140 -7.92 9.31 -6.05
CA THR A 140 -8.50 9.56 -7.39
C THR A 140 -7.77 8.76 -8.46
N LEU A 141 -6.43 8.79 -8.45
CA LEU A 141 -5.61 7.98 -9.36
C LEU A 141 -5.78 6.48 -9.09
N GLY A 142 -5.83 6.06 -7.82
CA GLY A 142 -6.04 4.68 -7.39
C GLY A 142 -7.37 4.12 -7.87
N TYR A 143 -8.44 4.91 -7.81
CA TYR A 143 -9.75 4.56 -8.36
C TYR A 143 -9.71 4.28 -9.87
N VAL A 144 -8.91 5.04 -10.63
CA VAL A 144 -8.67 4.81 -12.06
C VAL A 144 -7.83 3.54 -12.27
N PHE A 145 -6.73 3.40 -11.53
CA PHE A 145 -5.86 2.22 -11.59
C PHE A 145 -6.57 0.92 -11.24
N GLU A 146 -7.49 0.92 -10.28
CA GLU A 146 -8.34 -0.23 -9.96
C GLU A 146 -9.11 -0.70 -11.20
N ARG A 147 -9.82 0.21 -11.88
CA ARG A 147 -10.64 -0.11 -13.06
C ARG A 147 -9.80 -0.55 -14.26
N VAL A 148 -8.70 0.16 -14.52
CA VAL A 148 -7.78 -0.17 -15.61
C VAL A 148 -7.13 -1.53 -15.37
N SER A 149 -6.63 -1.78 -14.16
CA SER A 149 -5.99 -3.06 -13.82
C SER A 149 -6.97 -4.23 -13.92
N VAL A 150 -8.20 -4.10 -13.41
CA VAL A 150 -9.24 -5.13 -13.55
C VAL A 150 -9.56 -5.41 -15.02
N ASN A 151 -9.73 -4.37 -15.85
CA ASN A 151 -9.99 -4.56 -17.28
C ASN A 151 -8.84 -5.27 -17.98
N PHE A 152 -7.60 -4.94 -17.62
CA PHE A 152 -6.40 -5.49 -18.23
C PHE A 152 -6.14 -6.94 -17.81
N ILE A 153 -6.28 -7.24 -16.51
CA ILE A 153 -6.11 -8.58 -15.94
C ILE A 153 -7.17 -9.55 -16.47
N ASN A 154 -8.41 -9.10 -16.64
CA ASN A 154 -9.49 -9.93 -17.16
C ASN A 154 -9.52 -10.06 -18.69
N SER A 155 -8.52 -9.52 -19.39
CA SER A 155 -8.43 -9.64 -20.85
C SER A 155 -7.67 -10.89 -21.27
N ASP A 156 -8.00 -11.46 -22.43
CA ASP A 156 -7.28 -12.63 -23.00
C ASP A 156 -5.86 -12.30 -23.51
N ASN A 157 -5.36 -11.08 -23.25
CA ASN A 157 -4.07 -10.62 -23.72
C ASN A 157 -3.04 -10.64 -22.59
N SER A 158 -2.01 -11.48 -22.73
CA SER A 158 -0.97 -11.64 -21.70
C SER A 158 -0.22 -10.36 -21.39
N PHE A 159 0.05 -9.50 -22.39
CA PHE A 159 0.72 -8.21 -22.14
C PHE A 159 -0.15 -7.30 -21.26
N LYS A 160 -1.45 -7.20 -21.56
CA LYS A 160 -2.39 -6.45 -20.70
C LYS A 160 -2.45 -7.06 -19.31
N TYR A 161 -2.52 -8.39 -19.18
CA TYR A 161 -2.52 -9.07 -17.90
C TYR A 161 -1.35 -8.61 -17.01
N TYR A 162 -0.11 -8.71 -17.52
CA TYR A 162 1.07 -8.29 -16.76
C TYR A 162 1.09 -6.78 -16.49
N LEU A 163 0.66 -5.96 -17.45
CA LEU A 163 0.60 -4.51 -17.26
C LEU A 163 -0.42 -4.11 -16.17
N GLY A 164 -1.56 -4.79 -16.12
CA GLY A 164 -2.57 -4.58 -15.06
C GLY A 164 -2.02 -4.92 -13.67
N ARG A 165 -1.23 -6.00 -13.56
CA ARG A 165 -0.54 -6.37 -12.31
C ARG A 165 0.54 -5.35 -11.92
N LEU A 166 1.24 -4.76 -12.88
CA LEU A 166 2.25 -3.74 -12.60
C LEU A 166 1.64 -2.41 -12.14
N ILE A 167 0.52 -2.00 -12.74
CA ILE A 167 -0.22 -0.79 -12.35
C ILE A 167 -0.81 -0.93 -10.94
N ASN A 168 -1.31 -2.13 -10.63
CA ASN A 168 -1.94 -2.44 -9.36
C ASN A 168 -1.37 -3.76 -8.79
N PRO A 169 -0.20 -3.71 -8.14
CA PRO A 169 0.40 -4.89 -7.54
C PRO A 169 -0.46 -5.49 -6.43
N PHE A 170 -1.31 -4.71 -5.77
CA PHE A 170 -2.21 -5.23 -4.74
C PHE A 170 -3.35 -6.10 -5.30
N SER A 171 -3.54 -6.14 -6.61
CA SER A 171 -4.47 -7.10 -7.24
C SER A 171 -4.14 -8.57 -6.90
N TYR A 172 -2.88 -8.91 -6.60
CA TYR A 172 -2.51 -10.26 -6.14
C TYR A 172 -3.12 -10.63 -4.78
N LEU A 173 -3.44 -9.64 -3.93
CA LEU A 173 -4.15 -9.87 -2.67
C LEU A 173 -5.62 -10.21 -2.87
N VAL A 174 -6.20 -9.78 -4.00
CA VAL A 174 -7.62 -10.00 -4.32
C VAL A 174 -7.84 -11.43 -4.80
N ASP A 175 -6.91 -11.97 -5.58
CA ASP A 175 -6.98 -13.34 -6.10
C ASP A 175 -6.53 -14.39 -5.07
N GLY A 176 -6.13 -13.97 -3.87
CA GLY A 176 -5.56 -14.84 -2.85
C GLY A 176 -4.18 -15.42 -3.21
N GLU A 177 -3.59 -15.01 -4.34
CA GLU A 177 -2.25 -15.42 -4.78
C GLU A 177 -1.14 -14.86 -3.86
N ALA A 178 -1.40 -13.75 -3.19
CA ALA A 178 -0.54 -13.21 -2.15
C ALA A 178 -1.27 -13.19 -0.80
N SER A 179 -0.63 -13.78 0.21
CA SER A 179 -1.05 -13.65 1.61
C SER A 179 -0.08 -12.72 2.34
N ILE A 180 -0.61 -11.78 3.11
CA ILE A 180 0.20 -10.96 4.00
C ILE A 180 0.54 -11.81 5.21
N PHE A 181 1.75 -12.34 5.25
CA PHE A 181 2.25 -13.07 6.41
C PHE A 181 2.69 -12.09 7.49
N VAL A 182 1.86 -11.95 8.52
CA VAL A 182 2.25 -11.26 9.75
C VAL A 182 2.85 -12.31 10.66
N MET A 183 4.18 -12.30 10.84
CA MET A 183 4.82 -13.15 11.84
C MET A 183 4.31 -12.72 13.22
N PRO A 184 3.65 -13.60 13.99
CA PRO A 184 3.46 -13.32 15.41
C PRO A 184 4.85 -13.33 16.05
N THR A 185 5.27 -12.21 16.62
CA THR A 185 6.36 -12.23 17.58
C THR A 185 5.88 -13.08 18.75
N SER A 186 6.53 -14.22 18.95
CA SER A 186 6.17 -15.18 19.98
C SER A 186 6.40 -14.57 21.36
N ASP A 187 5.35 -14.09 21.98
CA ASP A 187 5.27 -14.18 23.43
C ASP A 187 4.93 -15.64 23.74
N ALA A 188 5.77 -16.23 24.59
CA ALA A 188 5.86 -17.65 24.85
C ALA A 188 4.56 -18.25 25.39
N THR A 189 3.62 -18.61 24.52
CA THR A 189 2.62 -19.69 24.70
C THR A 189 1.83 -19.83 23.40
N GLY A 190 2.06 -20.95 22.71
CA GLY A 190 1.68 -21.16 21.32
C GLY A 190 0.20 -21.03 20.98
N GLY A 191 -0.05 -20.39 19.84
CA GLY A 191 -1.33 -20.36 19.14
C GLY A 191 -1.14 -19.68 17.78
N VAL A 192 -0.76 -20.44 16.75
CA VAL A 192 -0.72 -19.93 15.37
C VAL A 192 -2.14 -19.97 14.82
N ILE A 193 -2.77 -18.80 14.65
CA ILE A 193 -4.01 -18.71 13.88
C ILE A 193 -3.62 -18.57 12.41
N LEU A 194 -3.66 -19.68 11.67
CA LEU A 194 -3.62 -19.68 10.21
C LEU A 194 -4.99 -19.23 9.70
N TRP A 195 -5.07 -18.05 9.08
CA TRP A 195 -6.25 -17.66 8.33
C TRP A 195 -5.93 -17.73 6.84
N SER A 196 -6.30 -18.86 6.20
CA SER A 196 -6.42 -18.93 4.75
C SER A 196 -7.86 -18.61 4.38
N SER A 197 -8.10 -17.50 3.69
CA SER A 197 -9.38 -17.32 3.01
C SER A 197 -9.33 -18.10 1.70
N THR A 198 -9.73 -19.36 1.74
CA THR A 198 -10.21 -20.08 0.54
C THR A 198 -11.67 -19.70 0.32
N LEU A 199 -11.93 -18.92 -0.73
CA LEU A 199 -13.19 -18.94 -1.47
C LEU A 199 -12.85 -18.83 -2.95
#